data_AF-A0A7U6QNL2-F1
#
_entry.id   AF-A0A7U6QNL2-F1
#
_cell.length_a   1.000
_cell.length_b   1.000
_cell.length_c   1.000
_cell.angle_alpha   90.00
_cell.angle_beta   90.00
_cell.angle_gamma   90.00
#
_symmetry.space_group_name_H-M   'P 1'
#
loop_
_entity.id
_entity.type
_entity.pdbx_description
1 polymer ?
#
loop_
_entity_poly.entity_id
_entity_poly.type
_entity_poly.pdbx_seq_one_letter_code
_entity_poly.pdbx_strand_id
1 'polypeptide(L)'
;MPTSDILQALLEERFRLSAGKQWVFPSNLKASDDHIKDLSRSYKAISNQTNLYITPHDLRRTFGTVANNSSISYPVLKRLLNHREAKSTDDVTLQYIQVSQRQLRDASNSIESFYCRLAGMTQDEIISKYY
;
A
#
# COMPACT_ATOMS: atom_id res chain seq x y z
N MET A 1 -10.20 -4.61 0.16
CA MET A 1 -9.03 -4.78 -0.72
C MET A 1 -8.29 -6.01 -0.24
N PRO A 2 -7.87 -6.92 -1.13
CA PRO A 2 -6.97 -7.98 -0.75
C PRO A 2 -5.57 -7.39 -0.47
N THR A 3 -4.93 -7.90 0.57
CA THR A 3 -3.58 -7.54 0.97
C THR A 3 -2.58 -8.43 0.24
N SER A 4 -1.43 -7.87 -0.08
CA SER A 4 -0.25 -8.59 -0.53
C SER A 4 0.52 -9.17 0.67
N ASP A 5 1.50 -10.02 0.41
CA ASP A 5 2.13 -10.86 1.43
C ASP A 5 2.94 -10.02 2.43
N ILE A 6 3.71 -9.03 1.96
CA ILE A 6 4.47 -8.13 2.86
C ILE A 6 3.50 -7.23 3.63
N LEU A 7 2.49 -6.67 2.96
CA LEU A 7 1.48 -5.86 3.64
C LEU A 7 0.75 -6.66 4.73
N GLN A 8 0.46 -7.94 4.48
CA GLN A 8 -0.16 -8.81 5.46
C GLN A 8 0.76 -9.04 6.67
N ALA A 9 2.02 -9.40 6.45
CA ALA A 9 3.02 -9.53 7.53
C ALA A 9 3.18 -8.23 8.34
N LEU A 10 3.23 -7.08 7.66
CA LEU A 10 3.27 -5.76 8.30
C LEU A 10 2.06 -5.54 9.20
N LEU A 11 0.85 -5.81 8.71
CA LEU A 11 -0.37 -5.60 9.47
C LEU A 11 -0.49 -6.55 10.68
N GLU A 12 -0.06 -7.80 10.53
CA GLU A 12 -0.02 -8.78 11.63
C GLU A 12 0.94 -8.33 12.73
N GLU A 13 2.15 -7.90 12.36
CA GLU A 13 3.12 -7.37 13.32
C GLU A 13 2.61 -6.08 13.99
N ARG A 14 1.95 -5.20 13.24
CA ARG A 14 1.34 -3.99 13.80
C ARG A 14 0.18 -4.30 14.73
N PHE A 15 -0.61 -5.32 14.45
CA PHE A 15 -1.67 -5.77 15.34
C PHE A 15 -1.09 -6.31 16.66
N ARG A 16 0.02 -7.07 16.60
CA ARG A 16 0.74 -7.50 17.79
C ARG A 16 1.23 -6.30 18.62
N LEU A 17 1.77 -5.28 17.96
CA LEU A 17 2.29 -4.08 18.62
C LEU A 17 1.20 -3.11 19.11
N SER A 18 -0.02 -3.17 18.56
CA SER A 18 -1.12 -2.30 19.00
C SER A 18 -1.60 -2.65 20.42
N ALA A 19 -1.24 -3.83 20.93
CA ALA A 19 -1.54 -4.29 22.30
C ALA A 19 -3.03 -4.19 22.66
N GLY A 20 -3.91 -4.52 21.70
CA GLY A 20 -5.36 -4.52 21.89
C GLY A 20 -6.05 -3.17 21.71
N LYS A 21 -5.34 -2.14 21.26
CA LYS A 21 -5.95 -0.86 20.84
C LYS A 21 -6.78 -1.03 19.58
N GLN A 22 -7.79 -0.16 19.41
CA GLN A 22 -8.67 -0.17 18.24
C GLN A 22 -7.93 0.11 16.92
N TRP A 23 -6.84 0.87 16.97
CA TRP A 23 -6.15 1.38 15.79
C TRP A 23 -4.87 0.61 15.47
N VAL A 24 -4.66 0.25 14.20
CA VAL A 24 -3.41 -0.38 13.70
C VAL A 24 -2.20 0.54 13.88
N PHE A 25 -2.40 1.85 13.75
CA PHE A 25 -1.41 2.89 13.99
C PHE A 25 -1.89 3.80 15.11
N PRO A 26 -1.73 3.39 16.38
CA PRO A 26 -2.20 4.18 17.51
C PRO A 26 -1.33 5.41 17.71
N SER A 27 -1.94 6.49 18.19
CA SER A 27 -1.21 7.68 18.62
C SER A 27 -0.37 7.39 19.87
N ASN A 28 0.79 8.02 19.96
CA ASN A 28 1.63 7.99 21.16
C ASN A 28 1.10 8.91 22.28
N LEU A 29 0.06 9.69 22.01
CA LEU A 29 -0.61 10.53 23.00
C LEU A 29 -1.41 9.64 23.95
N LYS A 30 -0.81 9.32 25.10
CA LYS A 30 -1.39 8.44 26.14
C LYS A 30 -2.79 8.86 26.63
N ALA A 31 -3.19 10.11 26.41
CA ALA A 31 -4.45 10.69 26.86
C ALA A 31 -5.65 10.40 25.94
N SER A 32 -5.47 9.80 24.77
CA SER A 32 -6.55 9.54 23.83
C SER A 32 -6.34 8.21 23.10
N ASP A 33 -7.37 7.35 23.09
CA ASP A 33 -7.40 6.14 22.25
C ASP A 33 -7.70 6.52 20.79
N ASP A 34 -6.76 7.25 20.19
CA ASP A 34 -6.89 7.82 18.87
C ASP A 34 -5.76 7.34 17.95
N HIS A 35 -5.96 7.49 16.65
CA HIS A 35 -5.01 7.10 15.62
C HIS A 35 -4.03 8.24 15.29
N ILE A 36 -2.94 7.90 14.62
CA ILE A 36 -2.00 8.90 14.09
C ILE A 36 -2.69 9.77 13.05
N LYS A 37 -2.70 11.08 13.27
CA LYS A 37 -3.24 12.09 12.33
C LYS A 37 -2.17 12.82 11.53
N ASP A 38 -0.95 12.89 12.06
CA ASP A 38 0.17 13.59 11.42
C ASP A 38 1.37 12.66 11.27
N LEU A 39 1.82 12.48 10.02
CA LEU A 39 2.99 11.69 9.64
C LEU A 39 4.20 12.56 9.25
N SER A 40 4.11 13.89 9.40
CA SER A 40 5.14 14.83 8.95
C SER A 40 6.52 14.53 9.54
N ARG A 41 6.59 14.09 10.81
CA ARG A 41 7.86 13.69 11.43
C ARG A 41 8.49 12.48 10.76
N SER A 42 7.69 11.47 10.42
CA SER A 42 8.16 10.26 9.74
C SER A 42 8.68 10.60 8.34
N TYR A 43 7.95 11.42 7.59
CA TYR A 43 8.40 11.88 6.27
C TYR A 43 9.66 12.75 6.35
N LYS A 44 9.78 13.61 7.36
CA LYS A 44 11.00 14.39 7.59
C LYS A 44 12.21 13.49 7.92
N ALA A 45 12.01 12.44 8.72
CA ALA A 45 13.06 11.48 9.02
C ALA A 45 13.53 10.74 7.76
N ILE A 46 12.59 10.27 6.93
CA ILE A 46 12.90 9.64 5.63
C ILE A 46 13.64 10.62 4.72
N SER A 47 13.18 11.87 4.63
CA SER A 47 13.81 12.90 3.80
C SER A 47 15.24 13.18 4.23
N ASN A 48 15.50 13.27 5.55
CA ASN A 48 16.85 13.46 6.06
C ASN A 48 17.79 12.29 5.76
N GLN A 49 17.27 11.06 5.73
CA GLN A 49 18.07 9.85 5.46
C GLN A 49 18.34 9.63 3.97
N THR A 50 17.38 9.98 3.12
CA THR A 50 17.43 9.73 1.67
C THR A 50 17.87 10.95 0.87
N ASN A 51 17.89 12.13 1.50
CA ASN A 51 18.02 13.43 0.85
C ASN A 51 16.95 13.67 -0.23
N LEU A 52 15.78 13.06 -0.08
CA LEU A 52 14.64 13.17 -1.00
C LEU A 52 13.42 13.75 -0.28
N TYR A 53 12.80 14.76 -0.87
CA TYR A 53 11.49 15.22 -0.43
C TYR A 53 10.39 14.33 -1.01
N ILE A 54 9.67 13.61 -0.14
CA ILE A 54 8.62 12.65 -0.52
C ILE A 54 7.31 13.04 0.15
N THR A 55 6.23 13.11 -0.64
CA THR A 55 4.87 13.28 -0.12
C THR A 55 4.04 12.00 -0.27
N PRO A 56 2.93 11.84 0.48
CA PRO A 56 1.99 10.73 0.26
C PRO A 56 1.46 10.65 -1.18
N HIS A 57 1.29 11.80 -1.86
CA HIS A 57 0.85 11.82 -3.25
C HIS A 57 1.90 11.27 -4.21
N ASP A 58 3.18 11.52 -3.94
CA ASP A 58 4.27 10.99 -4.75
C ASP A 58 4.36 9.47 -4.60
N LEU A 59 4.23 8.96 -3.37
CA LEU A 59 4.14 7.51 -3.12
C LEU A 59 2.98 6.87 -3.90
N ARG A 60 1.80 7.50 -3.90
CA ARG A 60 0.63 7.02 -4.66
C ARG A 60 0.87 7.04 -6.17
N ARG A 61 1.53 8.08 -6.70
CA ARG A 61 1.89 8.17 -8.13
C ARG A 61 2.90 7.09 -8.50
N THR A 62 3.94 6.91 -7.70
CA THR A 62 4.94 5.85 -7.90
C THR A 62 4.30 4.47 -7.88
N PHE A 63 3.38 4.20 -6.94
CA PHE A 63 2.61 2.96 -6.93
C PHE A 63 1.84 2.75 -8.23
N GLY A 64 1.12 3.78 -8.71
CA GLY A 64 0.39 3.73 -9.97
C GLY A 64 1.29 3.48 -11.19
N THR A 65 2.44 4.15 -11.26
CA THR A 65 3.43 3.97 -12.34
C THR A 65 4.03 2.57 -12.34
N VAL A 66 4.43 2.05 -11.18
CA VAL A 66 4.98 0.69 -11.05
C VAL A 66 3.94 -0.36 -11.43
N ALA A 67 2.69 -0.16 -11.01
CA ALA A 67 1.61 -1.06 -11.35
C ALA A 67 1.33 -1.07 -12.86
N ASN A 68 1.35 0.09 -13.52
CA ASN A 68 1.21 0.19 -14.98
C ASN A 68 2.34 -0.54 -15.72
N ASN A 69 3.56 -0.48 -15.20
CA ASN A 69 4.72 -1.18 -15.77
C ASN A 69 4.66 -2.71 -15.58
N SER A 70 3.86 -3.20 -14.62
CA SER A 70 3.75 -4.62 -14.28
C SER A 70 2.71 -5.39 -15.12
N SER A 71 2.32 -4.85 -16.28
CA SER A 71 1.26 -5.40 -17.15
C SER A 71 -0.10 -5.62 -16.46
N ILE A 72 -0.37 -4.87 -15.39
CA ILE A 72 -1.64 -4.93 -14.67
C ILE A 72 -2.71 -4.21 -15.51
N SER A 73 -3.87 -4.86 -15.69
CA SER A 73 -4.94 -4.27 -16.48
C SER A 73 -5.51 -3.00 -15.83
N TYR A 74 -5.89 -2.03 -16.66
CA TYR A 74 -6.45 -0.76 -16.21
C TYR A 74 -7.62 -0.88 -15.20
N PRO A 75 -8.59 -1.81 -15.36
CA PRO A 75 -9.66 -2.02 -14.39
C PRO A 75 -9.15 -2.47 -13.01
N VAL A 76 -8.11 -3.33 -12.99
CA VAL A 76 -7.47 -3.81 -11.76
C VAL A 76 -6.71 -2.67 -11.09
N LEU A 77 -5.96 -1.88 -11.84
CA LEU A 77 -5.22 -0.72 -11.34
C LEU A 77 -6.15 0.36 -10.72
N LYS A 78 -7.25 0.68 -11.42
CA LYS A 78 -8.26 1.65 -10.94
C LYS A 78 -8.85 1.19 -9.60
N ARG A 79 -9.13 -0.12 -9.48
CA ARG A 79 -9.54 -0.73 -8.22
C ARG A 79 -8.45 -0.66 -7.16
N LEU A 80 -7.20 -1.07 -7.43
CA LEU A 80 -6.10 -1.03 -6.44
C LEU A 80 -5.87 0.36 -5.85
N LEU A 81 -5.96 1.40 -6.66
CA LEU A 81 -5.84 2.79 -6.22
C LEU A 81 -7.07 3.31 -5.45
N ASN A 82 -8.11 2.49 -5.30
CA ASN A 82 -9.38 2.85 -4.69
C ASN A 82 -9.98 4.13 -5.32
N HIS A 83 -9.78 4.32 -6.63
CA HIS A 83 -10.38 5.45 -7.33
C HIS A 83 -11.90 5.22 -7.40
N ARG A 84 -12.68 6.20 -6.91
CA ARG A 84 -14.13 6.19 -7.08
C ARG A 84 -14.43 6.00 -8.56
N GLU A 85 -15.34 5.08 -8.87
CA GLU A 85 -15.99 5.02 -10.16
C GLU A 85 -16.72 6.35 -10.32
N ALA A 86 -16.09 7.30 -11.01
CA ALA A 86 -16.82 8.44 -11.50
C ALA A 86 -17.95 7.85 -12.34
N LYS A 87 -19.19 8.30 -12.10
CA LYS A 87 -20.32 8.11 -13.00
C LYS A 87 -20.08 8.86 -14.32
N SER A 88 -18.86 8.79 -14.86
CA SER A 88 -18.56 9.24 -16.19
C SER A 88 -19.13 8.19 -17.12
N THR A 89 -20.12 8.62 -17.90
CA THR A 89 -20.75 7.95 -19.04
C THR A 89 -19.76 7.34 -20.03
N ASP A 90 -18.48 7.66 -19.91
CA ASP A 90 -17.37 7.28 -20.80
C ASP A 90 -16.79 5.87 -20.55
N ASP A 91 -17.08 5.25 -19.40
CA ASP A 91 -16.48 3.95 -19.01
C ASP A 91 -17.53 2.82 -18.93
N VAL A 92 -18.52 2.84 -19.84
CA VAL A 92 -19.55 1.78 -19.93
C VAL A 92 -18.94 0.39 -20.10
N THR A 93 -17.78 0.28 -20.74
CA THR A 93 -17.06 -0.99 -20.92
C THR A 93 -16.48 -1.54 -19.61
N LEU A 94 -16.07 -0.66 -18.68
CA LEU A 94 -15.52 -1.08 -17.38
C LEU A 94 -16.59 -1.66 -16.45
N GLN A 95 -17.87 -1.31 -16.63
CA GLN A 95 -18.97 -1.85 -15.84
C GLN A 95 -19.16 -3.36 -16.05
N TYR A 96 -18.71 -3.90 -17.18
CA TYR A 96 -18.78 -5.32 -17.49
C TYR A 96 -17.55 -6.11 -17.01
N ILE A 97 -16.48 -5.44 -16.58
CA ILE A 97 -15.24 -6.10 -16.16
C ILE A 97 -15.32 -6.43 -14.67
N GLN A 98 -15.54 -7.70 -14.37
CA GLN A 98 -15.49 -8.22 -13.02
C GLN A 98 -14.04 -8.53 -12.62
N VAL A 99 -13.47 -7.70 -11.75
CA VAL A 99 -12.16 -7.99 -11.15
C VAL A 99 -12.35 -8.84 -9.90
N SER A 100 -11.77 -10.04 -9.89
CA SER A 100 -11.81 -10.94 -8.73
C SER A 100 -10.85 -10.51 -7.61
N GLN A 101 -11.11 -10.96 -6.37
CA GLN A 101 -10.19 -10.75 -5.24
C GLN A 101 -8.82 -11.39 -5.49
N ARG A 102 -8.79 -12.55 -6.16
CA ARG A 102 -7.54 -13.23 -6.53
C ARG A 102 -6.69 -12.37 -7.46
N GLN A 103 -7.29 -11.82 -8.53
CA GLN A 103 -6.57 -10.93 -9.46
C GLN A 103 -6.00 -9.69 -8.75
N LEU A 104 -6.74 -9.11 -7.81
CA LEU A 104 -6.24 -7.97 -7.02
C LEU A 104 -5.08 -8.39 -6.12
N ARG A 105 -5.13 -9.57 -5.49
CA ARG A 105 -4.03 -10.10 -4.68
C ARG A 105 -2.79 -10.36 -5.52
N ASP A 106 -2.94 -11.05 -6.65
CA ASP A 106 -1.84 -11.38 -7.56
C ASP A 106 -1.18 -10.10 -8.11
N ALA A 107 -1.99 -9.09 -8.45
CA ALA A 107 -1.50 -7.79 -8.89
C ALA A 107 -0.75 -7.04 -7.78
N SER A 108 -1.26 -7.01 -6.55
CA SER A 108 -0.57 -6.40 -5.41
C SER A 108 0.76 -7.12 -5.10
N ASN A 109 0.78 -8.45 -5.12
CA ASN A 109 2.00 -9.24 -4.92
C ASN A 109 3.02 -9.01 -6.05
N SER A 110 2.57 -8.84 -7.29
CA SER A 110 3.46 -8.51 -8.42
C SER A 110 4.16 -7.16 -8.22
N ILE A 111 3.44 -6.16 -7.71
CA ILE A 111 4.00 -4.83 -7.40
C ILE A 111 5.00 -4.94 -6.24
N GLU A 112 4.68 -5.67 -5.17
CA GLU A 112 5.62 -5.91 -4.06
C GLU A 112 6.90 -6.61 -4.54
N SER A 113 6.75 -7.70 -5.28
CA SER A 113 7.87 -8.42 -5.91
C SER A 113 8.76 -7.50 -6.74
N PHE A 114 8.19 -6.53 -7.46
CA PHE A 114 8.98 -5.53 -8.18
C PHE A 114 9.82 -4.66 -7.24
N TYR A 115 9.25 -4.14 -6.15
CA TYR A 115 10.01 -3.37 -5.15
C TYR A 115 11.11 -4.20 -4.48
N CYS A 116 10.81 -5.46 -4.12
CA CYS A 116 11.79 -6.36 -3.50
C CYS A 116 12.99 -6.59 -4.43
N ARG A 117 12.73 -6.85 -5.72
CA ARG A 117 13.79 -7.02 -6.73
C ARG A 117 14.68 -5.79 -6.85
N LEU A 118 14.11 -4.58 -6.82
CA LEU A 118 14.90 -3.34 -6.82
C LEU A 118 15.77 -3.19 -5.56
N ALA A 119 15.31 -3.72 -4.43
CA ALA A 119 16.08 -3.78 -3.18
C ALA A 119 17.09 -4.95 -3.14
N GLY A 120 17.14 -5.80 -4.17
CA GLY A 120 17.98 -6.99 -4.22
C GLY A 120 17.54 -8.10 -3.25
N MET A 121 16.25 -8.16 -2.90
CA MET A 121 15.68 -9.13 -1.96
C MET A 121 14.43 -9.80 -2.56
N THR A 122 14.05 -10.94 -2.02
CA THR A 122 12.75 -11.59 -2.24
C THR A 122 11.72 -11.12 -1.20
N GLN A 123 10.44 -11.39 -1.46
CA GLN A 123 9.38 -11.07 -0.49
C GLN A 123 9.62 -11.82 0.83
N ASP A 124 9.98 -13.11 0.77
CA ASP A 124 10.24 -13.94 1.95
C ASP A 124 11.42 -13.42 2.79
N GLU A 125 12.50 -12.97 2.15
CA GLU A 125 13.64 -12.38 2.86
C GLU A 125 13.28 -11.07 3.56
N ILE A 126 12.44 -10.23 2.93
CA ILE A 126 11.97 -9.00 3.57
C ILE A 126 11.07 -9.34 4.75
N ILE A 127 10.14 -10.29 4.57
CA ILE A 127 9.24 -10.72 5.64
C ILE A 127 10.07 -11.22 6.82
N SER A 128 10.91 -12.24 6.62
CA SER A 128 11.71 -12.83 7.69
C SER A 128 12.69 -11.88 8.37
N LYS A 129 13.12 -10.81 7.70
CA LYS A 129 14.12 -9.87 8.26
C LYS A 129 13.48 -8.76 9.08
N TYR A 130 12.27 -8.33 8.73
CA TYR A 130 11.67 -7.10 9.27
C TYR A 130 10.34 -7.31 10.01
N TYR A 131 9.71 -8.48 9.87
CA TYR A 131 8.45 -8.85 10.52
C TYR A 131 8.57 -10.23 11.17
#